data_AF-A0A661X3I2-F1
#
_entry.id   AF-A0A661X3I2-F1
#
_cell.length_a   1.000
_cell.length_b   1.000
_cell.length_c   1.000
_cell.angle_alpha   90.00
_cell.angle_beta   90.00
_cell.angle_gamma   90.00
#
_symmetry.space_group_name_H-M   'P 1'
#
loop_
_entity.id
_entity.type
_entity.pdbx_description
1 polymer ?
#
loop_
_entity_poly.entity_id
_entity_poly.type
_entity_poly.pdbx_seq_one_letter_code
_entity_poly.pdbx_strand_id
1 'polypeptide(L)'
;MTRKLFILPFILIILLSLGFVLPNNLPSINIKGSIVSENEARFSVELDRMGFLIMDGETIDITGGEKDIKVKKEGSSFKTHVYCGDRFGIGSSITVELKDIKKPEKYMIPGKDLSTSFKFDTDSMRLKVYINLYREVVVPMILVVENGDKEKRIPVEKNMKIAEKLKEGENEIYITTLLKPLNIEVSKTEIIIDIERLGALRLKIGERDIWKGGEKTTMDTSPFIISGRTFVPIRFVSESLGGTVLWDGKERKVTIILNGKRIEMWIGKNYAYVNGNSVPIDPDNQDITPFIKDDRTFVPLRFVSESLGMKVIWIGNFQEIFIFNPS
;
A
#
# COMPACT_ATOMS: atom_id res chain seq x y z
N MET A 1 -52.46 -45.47 -3.91
CA MET A 1 -52.11 -44.12 -3.43
C MET A 1 -50.66 -44.17 -2.96
N THR A 2 -49.75 -43.83 -3.85
CA THR A 2 -48.29 -43.99 -3.71
C THR A 2 -47.72 -42.80 -2.93
N ARG A 3 -47.06 -43.03 -1.79
CA ARG A 3 -46.14 -42.05 -1.18
C ARG A 3 -44.77 -42.69 -1.04
N LYS A 4 -43.87 -42.32 -1.96
CA LYS A 4 -42.42 -42.53 -1.84
C LYS A 4 -41.92 -41.63 -0.70
N LEU A 5 -41.34 -42.22 0.33
CA LEU A 5 -40.55 -41.50 1.33
C LEU A 5 -39.09 -41.57 0.88
N PHE A 6 -38.56 -40.45 0.39
CA PHE A 6 -37.16 -40.31 0.02
C PHE A 6 -36.29 -40.29 1.30
N ILE A 7 -35.35 -41.21 1.38
CA ILE A 7 -34.25 -41.18 2.35
C ILE A 7 -33.17 -40.28 1.73
N LEU A 8 -32.92 -39.11 2.35
CA LEU A 8 -31.73 -38.29 2.08
C LEU A 8 -30.66 -38.65 3.13
N PRO A 9 -29.41 -38.95 2.75
CA PRO A 9 -28.37 -39.20 3.71
C PRO A 9 -27.92 -37.87 4.35
N PHE A 10 -27.90 -37.85 5.69
CA PHE A 10 -27.26 -36.80 6.47
C PHE A 10 -25.76 -36.78 6.13
N ILE A 11 -25.33 -35.82 5.32
CA ILE A 11 -23.93 -35.45 5.20
C ILE A 11 -23.63 -34.55 6.40
N LEU A 12 -22.95 -35.13 7.39
CA LEU A 12 -22.37 -34.41 8.52
C LEU A 12 -21.19 -33.56 8.00
N ILE A 13 -21.47 -32.35 7.53
CA ILE A 13 -20.42 -31.35 7.26
C ILE A 13 -19.95 -30.85 8.62
N ILE A 14 -18.84 -31.41 9.11
CA ILE A 14 -18.05 -30.82 10.18
C ILE A 14 -17.41 -29.56 9.57
N LEU A 15 -18.11 -28.44 9.66
CA LEU A 15 -17.51 -27.12 9.54
C LEU A 15 -16.65 -26.91 10.79
N LEU A 16 -15.41 -27.37 10.73
CA LEU A 16 -14.33 -26.80 11.54
C LEU A 16 -14.21 -25.34 11.13
N SER A 17 -14.98 -24.47 11.78
CA SER A 17 -14.65 -23.05 11.83
C SER A 17 -13.37 -22.93 12.66
N LEU A 18 -12.23 -23.20 12.03
CA LEU A 18 -11.02 -22.47 12.35
C LEU A 18 -11.36 -21.01 12.04
N GLY A 19 -11.82 -20.31 13.06
CA GLY A 19 -11.90 -18.86 13.04
C GLY A 19 -10.49 -18.35 12.88
N PHE A 20 -10.05 -18.20 11.63
CA PHE A 20 -8.87 -17.44 11.28
C PHE A 20 -9.16 -16.00 11.68
N VAL A 21 -8.67 -15.61 12.85
CA VAL A 21 -8.54 -14.21 13.22
C VAL A 21 -7.38 -13.70 12.38
N LEU A 22 -7.69 -13.16 11.19
CA LEU A 22 -6.79 -12.19 10.57
C LEU A 22 -6.37 -11.21 11.67
N PRO A 23 -5.10 -10.80 11.76
CA PRO A 23 -4.70 -9.69 12.61
C PRO A 23 -5.41 -8.44 12.05
N ASN A 24 -6.66 -8.22 12.45
CA ASN A 24 -7.55 -7.12 12.04
C ASN A 24 -7.09 -5.77 12.58
N ASN A 25 -5.82 -5.67 12.92
CA ASN A 25 -5.20 -4.56 13.58
C ASN A 25 -3.82 -4.46 12.94
N LEU A 26 -3.75 -3.99 11.69
CA LEU A 26 -2.58 -3.29 11.19
C LEU A 26 -2.91 -1.79 11.22
N PRO A 27 -1.93 -0.88 11.33
CA PRO A 27 -2.24 0.54 11.44
C PRO A 27 -2.90 1.02 10.16
N SER A 28 -3.74 2.04 10.30
CA SER A 28 -4.54 2.62 9.23
C SER A 28 -4.04 4.02 8.91
N ILE A 29 -4.21 4.44 7.65
CA ILE A 29 -3.72 5.74 7.18
C ILE A 29 -4.89 6.70 7.09
N ASN A 30 -4.70 7.84 7.72
CA ASN A 30 -5.56 8.99 7.57
C ASN A 30 -4.78 10.11 6.88
N ILE A 31 -5.16 10.42 5.64
CA ILE A 31 -4.59 11.54 4.88
C ILE A 31 -5.59 12.66 4.84
N LYS A 32 -5.19 13.80 5.39
CA LYS A 32 -5.84 15.08 5.17
C LYS A 32 -5.10 15.81 4.06
N GLY A 33 -5.81 16.45 3.15
CA GLY A 33 -5.15 17.36 2.22
C GLY A 33 -5.98 18.56 1.87
N SER A 34 -5.28 19.61 1.44
CA SER A 34 -5.87 20.88 1.02
C SER A 34 -5.08 21.44 -0.15
N ILE A 35 -5.81 21.99 -1.12
CA ILE A 35 -5.22 22.73 -2.23
C ILE A 35 -4.96 24.16 -1.74
N VAL A 36 -3.69 24.56 -1.67
CA VAL A 36 -3.28 25.88 -1.15
C VAL A 36 -3.13 26.88 -2.30
N SER A 37 -2.55 26.46 -3.43
CA SER A 37 -2.40 27.26 -4.63
C SER A 37 -2.43 26.41 -5.90
N GLU A 38 -2.21 27.00 -7.07
CA GLU A 38 -2.11 26.25 -8.34
C GLU A 38 -0.89 25.32 -8.38
N ASN A 39 0.13 25.63 -7.57
CA ASN A 39 1.42 24.95 -7.54
C ASN A 39 1.76 24.34 -6.18
N GLU A 40 0.87 24.44 -5.19
CA GLU A 40 1.08 23.91 -3.85
C GLU A 40 -0.20 23.24 -3.32
N ALA A 41 -0.07 21.96 -2.97
CA ALA A 41 -1.01 21.26 -2.11
C ALA A 41 -0.30 20.88 -0.81
N ARG A 42 -1.04 20.86 0.29
CA ARG A 42 -0.54 20.37 1.58
C ARG A 42 -1.27 19.10 1.94
N PHE A 43 -0.49 18.08 2.26
CA PHE A 43 -0.99 16.84 2.81
C PHE A 43 -0.50 16.71 4.24
N SER A 44 -1.35 16.14 5.07
CA SER A 44 -1.04 15.81 6.44
C SER A 44 -1.44 14.36 6.67
N VAL A 45 -0.49 13.58 7.16
CA VAL A 45 -0.64 12.15 7.34
C VAL A 45 -0.66 11.83 8.83
N GLU A 46 -1.63 11.03 9.23
CA GLU A 46 -1.89 10.61 10.61
C GLU A 46 -2.10 9.09 10.61
N LEU A 47 -1.54 8.41 11.61
CA LEU A 47 -1.84 7.00 11.89
C LEU A 47 -2.87 6.92 13.00
N ASP A 48 -3.74 5.92 12.92
CA ASP A 48 -4.71 5.60 13.98
C ASP A 48 -4.06 5.14 15.30
N ARG A 49 -2.78 4.73 15.26
CA ARG A 49 -2.00 4.25 16.40
C ARG A 49 -0.49 4.33 16.16
N MET A 50 0.29 3.82 17.11
CA MET A 50 1.76 3.78 17.03
C MET A 50 2.25 3.00 15.79
N GLY A 51 3.12 3.62 15.01
CA GLY A 51 3.66 3.08 13.77
C GLY A 51 4.61 4.04 13.06
N PHE A 52 5.04 3.67 11.86
CA PHE A 52 5.92 4.45 10.99
C PHE A 52 5.26 4.70 9.64
N LEU A 53 5.69 5.77 8.97
CA LEU A 53 5.43 6.02 7.56
C LEU A 53 6.64 5.68 6.72
N ILE A 54 6.38 5.33 5.47
CA ILE A 54 7.40 5.24 4.45
C ILE A 54 6.99 6.10 3.28
N MET A 55 7.88 7.02 2.93
CA MET A 55 7.67 8.00 1.88
C MET A 55 8.95 8.20 1.10
N ASP A 56 8.87 8.04 -0.22
CA ASP A 56 10.02 8.17 -1.12
C ASP A 56 11.24 7.31 -0.71
N GLY A 57 10.99 6.20 -0.02
CA GLY A 57 12.03 5.28 0.48
C GLY A 57 12.60 5.63 1.86
N GLU A 58 12.21 6.75 2.46
CA GLU A 58 12.59 7.13 3.81
C GLU A 58 11.54 6.68 4.83
N THR A 59 12.00 6.18 5.99
CA THR A 59 11.11 5.86 7.12
C THR A 59 11.01 7.06 8.04
N ILE A 60 9.77 7.46 8.36
CA ILE A 60 9.46 8.54 9.29
C ILE A 60 8.70 7.94 10.47
N ASP A 61 9.26 8.02 11.68
CA ASP A 61 8.53 7.70 12.90
C ASP A 61 7.52 8.81 13.18
N ILE A 62 6.24 8.46 13.26
CA ILE A 62 5.14 9.37 13.57
C ILE A 62 4.27 8.86 14.71
N THR A 63 4.86 8.06 15.60
CA THR A 63 4.20 7.47 16.76
C THR A 63 3.33 8.50 17.51
N GLY A 64 2.01 8.35 17.43
CA GLY A 64 1.04 9.17 18.15
C GLY A 64 0.89 10.61 17.65
N GLY A 65 1.32 10.93 16.44
CA GLY A 65 1.31 12.29 15.90
C GLY A 65 0.87 12.41 14.44
N GLU A 66 0.82 13.66 13.99
CA GLU A 66 0.49 14.07 12.63
C GLU A 66 1.76 14.63 11.96
N LYS A 67 1.98 14.29 10.69
CA LYS A 67 3.13 14.76 9.91
C LYS A 67 2.66 15.55 8.69
N ASP A 68 3.05 16.83 8.65
CA ASP A 68 2.85 17.70 7.49
C ASP A 68 3.85 17.40 6.37
N ILE A 69 3.34 17.35 5.15
CA ILE A 69 4.07 16.97 3.95
C ILE A 69 3.77 17.96 2.84
N LYS A 70 4.83 18.58 2.33
CA LYS A 70 4.76 19.49 1.19
C LYS A 70 4.94 18.68 -0.08
N VAL A 71 3.89 18.61 -0.89
CA VAL A 71 3.91 17.94 -2.19
C VAL A 71 3.94 19.01 -3.27
N LYS A 72 5.02 18.99 -4.06
CA LYS A 72 5.14 19.87 -5.23
C LYS A 72 4.39 19.27 -6.40
N LYS A 73 3.91 20.13 -7.29
CA LYS A 73 3.27 19.73 -8.54
C LYS A 73 4.27 19.03 -9.45
N GLU A 74 3.91 17.87 -9.96
CA GLU A 74 4.63 17.14 -11.00
C GLU A 74 3.77 17.14 -12.27
N GLY A 75 4.19 17.88 -13.30
CA GLY A 75 3.37 18.10 -14.49
C GLY A 75 2.04 18.79 -14.16
N SER A 76 0.92 18.12 -14.41
CA SER A 76 -0.43 18.61 -14.09
C SER A 76 -0.99 18.11 -12.75
N SER A 77 -0.26 17.26 -12.02
CA SER A 77 -0.79 16.58 -10.83
C SER A 77 0.03 16.82 -9.56
N PHE A 78 -0.60 16.60 -8.41
CA PHE A 78 0.07 16.46 -7.12
C PHE A 78 -0.05 15.02 -6.68
N LYS A 79 1.08 14.32 -6.52
CA LYS A 79 1.11 12.91 -6.16
C LYS A 79 1.86 12.69 -4.87
N THR A 80 1.30 11.87 -3.98
CA THR A 80 2.00 11.39 -2.79
C THR A 80 1.69 9.92 -2.60
N HIS A 81 2.71 9.19 -2.17
CA HIS A 81 2.60 7.78 -1.88
C HIS A 81 3.06 7.53 -0.44
N VAL A 82 2.22 6.84 0.32
CA VAL A 82 2.41 6.66 1.76
C VAL A 82 2.11 5.22 2.11
N TYR A 83 3.07 4.58 2.78
CA TYR A 83 2.85 3.30 3.45
C TYR A 83 2.81 3.51 4.95
N CYS A 84 2.00 2.73 5.67
CA CYS A 84 2.06 2.65 7.12
C CYS A 84 2.44 1.25 7.58
N GLY A 85 3.16 1.18 8.70
CA GLY A 85 3.39 -0.07 9.38
C GLY A 85 3.64 0.11 10.86
N ASP A 86 3.60 -1.00 11.58
CA ASP A 86 3.98 -1.08 12.99
C ASP A 86 4.78 -2.36 13.25
N ARG A 87 4.96 -2.70 14.53
CA ARG A 87 5.68 -3.90 14.96
C ARG A 87 5.06 -5.23 14.48
N PHE A 88 3.82 -5.20 13.97
CA PHE A 88 3.10 -6.37 13.47
C PHE A 88 3.15 -6.48 11.94
N GLY A 89 3.41 -5.38 11.21
CA GLY A 89 3.52 -5.41 9.75
C GLY A 89 3.26 -4.05 9.11
N ILE A 90 3.43 -3.97 7.79
CA ILE A 90 2.87 -2.86 6.99
C ILE A 90 1.38 -3.14 6.83
N GLY A 91 0.54 -2.14 7.10
CA GLY A 91 -0.91 -2.27 7.07
C GLY A 91 -1.51 -1.92 5.72
N SER A 92 -1.54 -0.62 5.44
CA SER A 92 -2.10 -0.09 4.20
C SER A 92 -1.04 0.71 3.45
N SER A 93 -1.13 0.70 2.13
CA SER A 93 -0.58 1.75 1.29
C SER A 93 -1.72 2.66 0.83
N ILE A 94 -1.38 3.91 0.58
CA ILE A 94 -2.24 4.80 -0.17
C ILE A 94 -1.41 5.64 -1.12
N THR A 95 -1.83 5.66 -2.39
CA THR A 95 -1.48 6.71 -3.33
C THR A 95 -2.62 7.71 -3.39
N VAL A 96 -2.31 8.99 -3.21
CA VAL A 96 -3.22 10.07 -3.56
C VAL A 96 -2.64 10.87 -4.71
N GLU A 97 -3.39 10.97 -5.79
CA GLU A 97 -3.08 11.87 -6.89
C GLU A 97 -4.23 12.85 -7.11
N LEU A 98 -3.91 14.14 -7.18
CA LEU A 98 -4.86 15.20 -7.54
C LEU A 98 -4.54 15.73 -8.93
N LYS A 99 -5.50 15.65 -9.85
CA LYS A 99 -5.39 16.11 -11.24
C LYS A 99 -6.41 17.20 -11.57
N ASP A 100 -6.16 17.91 -12.67
CA ASP A 100 -7.08 18.85 -13.32
C ASP A 100 -7.72 19.86 -12.36
N ILE A 101 -6.93 20.36 -11.40
CA ILE A 101 -7.36 21.36 -10.44
C ILE A 101 -7.61 22.68 -11.18
N LYS A 102 -8.86 22.89 -11.60
CA LYS A 102 -9.32 24.14 -12.22
C LYS A 102 -9.86 25.07 -11.15
N LYS A 103 -9.32 26.29 -11.13
CA LYS A 103 -9.79 27.37 -10.26
C LYS A 103 -10.97 28.11 -10.91
N PRO A 104 -11.86 28.70 -10.11
CA PRO A 104 -12.88 29.63 -10.60
C PRO A 104 -12.21 30.81 -11.33
N GLU A 105 -12.55 31.04 -12.59
CA GLU A 105 -11.80 31.96 -13.44
C GLU A 105 -12.09 33.46 -13.25
N LYS A 106 -13.02 33.88 -12.38
CA LYS A 106 -13.30 35.33 -12.27
C LYS A 106 -14.07 35.84 -11.05
N TYR A 107 -14.86 34.98 -10.38
CA TYR A 107 -15.84 35.43 -9.38
C TYR A 107 -15.59 34.92 -7.95
N MET A 108 -14.57 34.08 -7.76
CA MET A 108 -14.16 33.61 -6.43
C MET A 108 -12.64 33.70 -6.33
N ILE A 109 -12.13 34.28 -5.25
CA ILE A 109 -10.70 34.31 -4.98
C ILE A 109 -10.35 32.94 -4.34
N PRO A 110 -9.59 32.07 -5.03
CA PRO A 110 -9.25 30.74 -4.52
C PRO A 110 -8.49 30.84 -3.19
N GLY A 111 -8.88 30.07 -2.19
CA GLY A 111 -8.30 30.12 -0.83
C GLY A 111 -8.82 31.26 0.05
N LYS A 112 -9.67 32.17 -0.47
CA LYS A 112 -10.38 33.20 0.33
C LYS A 112 -11.89 33.01 0.38
N ASP A 113 -12.52 32.43 -0.65
CA ASP A 113 -13.99 32.31 -0.74
C ASP A 113 -14.52 30.87 -0.68
N LEU A 114 -13.72 29.90 -1.15
CA LEU A 114 -14.01 28.47 -1.14
C LEU A 114 -12.73 27.69 -0.79
N SER A 115 -12.79 26.78 0.19
CA SER A 115 -11.76 25.77 0.39
C SER A 115 -12.35 24.37 0.34
N THR A 116 -11.63 23.48 -0.35
CA THR A 116 -11.90 22.05 -0.38
C THR A 116 -10.77 21.35 0.34
N SER A 117 -11.10 20.61 1.40
CA SER A 117 -10.18 19.66 2.02
C SER A 117 -10.78 18.28 1.98
N PHE A 118 -9.90 17.28 1.95
CA PHE A 118 -10.29 15.88 1.93
C PHE A 118 -9.64 15.17 3.10
N LYS A 119 -10.34 14.17 3.64
CA LYS A 119 -9.87 13.25 4.66
C LYS A 119 -10.19 11.84 4.22
N PHE A 120 -9.16 11.06 3.99
CA PHE A 120 -9.29 9.64 3.73
C PHE A 120 -9.01 8.84 5.00
N ASP A 121 -9.62 7.66 5.11
CA ASP A 121 -9.50 6.73 6.24
C ASP A 121 -9.61 5.31 5.68
N THR A 122 -8.49 4.57 5.72
CA THR A 122 -8.38 3.19 5.22
C THR A 122 -9.23 2.19 6.00
N ASP A 123 -9.56 2.47 7.26
CA ASP A 123 -10.37 1.55 8.08
C ASP A 123 -11.84 1.65 7.71
N SER A 124 -12.35 2.88 7.67
CA SER A 124 -13.75 3.10 7.31
C SER A 124 -14.00 3.04 5.81
N MET A 125 -12.94 2.93 5.00
CA MET A 125 -12.98 2.93 3.52
C MET A 125 -13.83 4.08 2.97
N ARG A 126 -13.57 5.29 3.50
CA ARG A 126 -14.35 6.49 3.17
C ARG A 126 -13.47 7.69 2.85
N LEU A 127 -13.74 8.32 1.71
CA LEU A 127 -13.28 9.67 1.40
C LEU A 127 -14.29 10.65 1.97
N LYS A 128 -13.87 11.48 2.93
CA LYS A 128 -14.66 12.62 3.43
C LYS A 128 -14.16 13.87 2.74
N VAL A 129 -15.06 14.65 2.14
CA VAL A 129 -14.72 15.93 1.52
C VAL A 129 -15.45 17.02 2.28
N TYR A 130 -14.70 18.06 2.63
CA TYR A 130 -15.16 19.23 3.34
C TYR A 130 -15.09 20.41 2.40
N ILE A 131 -16.21 21.11 2.28
CA ILE A 131 -16.34 22.30 1.46
C ILE A 131 -16.71 23.45 2.38
N ASN A 132 -15.81 24.41 2.50
CA ASN A 132 -16.03 25.62 3.29
C ASN A 132 -16.21 26.82 2.38
N LEU A 133 -17.34 27.51 2.57
CA LEU A 133 -17.64 28.80 1.96
C LEU A 133 -17.35 29.89 2.98
N TYR A 134 -16.43 30.79 2.64
CA TYR A 134 -16.04 31.89 3.51
C TYR A 134 -16.93 33.14 3.34
N ARG A 135 -17.78 33.16 2.31
CA ARG A 135 -18.80 34.20 2.07
C ARG A 135 -20.14 33.57 1.70
N GLU A 136 -21.23 34.27 1.97
CA GLU A 136 -22.54 33.92 1.43
C GLU A 136 -22.51 34.02 -0.09
N VAL A 137 -22.89 32.93 -0.75
CA VAL A 137 -22.93 32.87 -2.20
C VAL A 137 -24.31 33.33 -2.64
N VAL A 138 -24.35 34.43 -3.40
CA VAL A 138 -25.60 35.04 -3.88
C VAL A 138 -26.26 34.17 -4.97
N VAL A 139 -25.49 33.25 -5.58
CA VAL A 139 -25.94 32.38 -6.66
C VAL A 139 -25.93 30.92 -6.20
N PRO A 140 -27.01 30.14 -6.41
CA PRO A 140 -27.04 28.73 -6.02
C PRO A 140 -25.94 27.91 -6.71
N MET A 141 -25.31 27.01 -5.96
CA MET A 141 -24.32 26.08 -6.49
C MET A 141 -24.73 24.64 -6.23
N ILE A 142 -24.35 23.75 -7.15
CA ILE A 142 -24.49 22.30 -7.01
C ILE A 142 -23.11 21.67 -7.05
N LEU A 143 -22.83 20.82 -6.06
CA LEU A 143 -21.73 19.89 -6.09
C LEU A 143 -22.15 18.62 -6.84
N VAL A 144 -21.36 18.22 -7.82
CA VAL A 144 -21.47 16.94 -8.50
C VAL A 144 -20.30 16.07 -8.06
N VAL A 145 -20.61 14.89 -7.53
CA VAL A 145 -19.64 13.90 -7.06
C VAL A 145 -19.82 12.64 -7.90
N GLU A 146 -18.80 12.28 -8.66
CA GLU A 146 -18.77 11.08 -9.50
C GLU A 146 -17.76 10.09 -8.92
N ASN A 147 -18.15 8.82 -8.77
CA ASN A 147 -17.28 7.74 -8.31
C ASN A 147 -17.63 6.48 -9.11
N GLY A 148 -16.86 6.20 -10.15
CA GLY A 148 -17.23 5.25 -11.21
C GLY A 148 -18.58 5.63 -11.83
N ASP A 149 -19.49 4.66 -11.99
CA ASP A 149 -20.81 4.86 -12.60
C ASP A 149 -21.82 5.60 -11.71
N LYS A 150 -21.44 6.01 -10.50
CA LYS A 150 -22.34 6.67 -9.54
C LYS A 150 -22.13 8.17 -9.55
N GLU A 151 -23.21 8.92 -9.76
CA GLU A 151 -23.25 10.38 -9.66
C GLU A 151 -24.16 10.82 -8.51
N LYS A 152 -23.71 11.80 -7.72
CA LYS A 152 -24.54 12.51 -6.73
C LYS A 152 -24.51 14.01 -7.00
N ARG A 153 -25.68 14.63 -7.01
CA ARG A 153 -25.85 16.09 -7.12
C ARG A 153 -26.38 16.62 -5.81
N ILE A 154 -25.66 17.57 -5.21
CA ILE A 154 -25.97 18.06 -3.86
C ILE A 154 -25.90 19.59 -3.85
N PRO A 155 -26.93 20.30 -3.36
CA PRO A 155 -26.84 21.74 -3.13
C PRO A 155 -25.65 22.07 -2.21
N VAL A 156 -24.87 23.09 -2.56
CA VAL A 156 -23.73 23.51 -1.73
C VAL A 156 -24.23 24.36 -0.57
N GLU A 157 -23.91 23.93 0.65
CA GLU A 157 -24.19 24.66 1.89
C GLU A 157 -22.88 25.10 2.57
N LYS A 158 -22.98 26.04 3.52
CA LYS A 158 -21.82 26.47 4.32
C LYS A 158 -21.33 25.32 5.21
N ASN A 159 -20.02 25.07 5.21
CA ASN A 159 -19.35 24.02 5.99
C ASN A 159 -19.89 22.60 5.69
N MET A 160 -20.17 22.34 4.43
CA MET A 160 -20.73 21.07 3.97
C MET A 160 -19.70 19.95 4.07
N LYS A 161 -20.18 18.74 4.43
CA LYS A 161 -19.40 17.51 4.42
C LYS A 161 -20.10 16.44 3.60
N ILE A 162 -19.35 15.80 2.71
CA ILE A 162 -19.77 14.60 2.00
C ILE A 162 -18.88 13.42 2.35
N ALA A 163 -19.40 12.21 2.18
CA ALA A 163 -18.65 10.98 2.39
C ALA A 163 -18.93 10.01 1.24
N GLU A 164 -17.86 9.64 0.53
CA GLU A 164 -17.90 8.63 -0.52
C GLU A 164 -17.27 7.33 -0.03
N LYS A 165 -17.94 6.21 -0.33
CA LYS A 165 -17.43 4.88 -0.03
C LYS A 165 -16.39 4.50 -1.09
N LEU A 166 -15.29 3.94 -0.63
CA LEU A 166 -14.18 3.49 -1.46
C LEU A 166 -14.15 1.96 -1.52
N LYS A 167 -13.45 1.44 -2.53
CA LYS A 167 -13.06 0.03 -2.66
C LYS A 167 -11.54 -0.11 -2.50
N GLU A 168 -11.08 -1.33 -2.26
CA GLU A 168 -9.66 -1.65 -2.44
C GLU A 168 -9.27 -1.51 -3.92
N GLY A 169 -8.01 -1.19 -4.16
CA GLY A 169 -7.47 -0.79 -5.46
C GLY A 169 -7.84 0.65 -5.85
N GLU A 170 -7.75 0.93 -7.15
CA GLU A 170 -7.93 2.28 -7.68
C GLU A 170 -9.38 2.78 -7.59
N ASN A 171 -9.54 3.98 -7.03
CA ASN A 171 -10.77 4.75 -6.99
C ASN A 171 -10.54 6.08 -7.72
N GLU A 172 -11.35 6.35 -8.73
CA GLU A 172 -11.31 7.59 -9.50
C GLU A 172 -12.57 8.41 -9.16
N ILE A 173 -12.36 9.59 -8.56
CA ILE A 173 -13.44 10.41 -8.02
C ILE A 173 -13.34 11.82 -8.58
N TYR A 174 -14.44 12.30 -9.16
CA TYR A 174 -14.55 13.67 -9.66
C TYR A 174 -15.43 14.49 -8.73
N ILE A 175 -14.94 15.69 -8.40
CA ILE A 175 -15.68 16.68 -7.63
C ILE A 175 -15.77 17.95 -8.46
N THR A 176 -16.99 18.24 -8.90
CA THR A 176 -17.27 19.38 -9.78
C THR A 176 -18.25 20.32 -9.10
N THR A 177 -17.91 21.61 -9.01
CA THR A 177 -18.84 22.64 -8.52
C THR A 177 -19.42 23.38 -9.71
N LEU A 178 -20.76 23.40 -9.80
CA LEU A 178 -21.51 24.05 -10.86
C LEU A 178 -22.32 25.24 -10.31
N LEU A 179 -22.23 26.40 -10.96
CA LEU A 179 -23.13 27.53 -10.74
C LEU A 179 -24.46 27.32 -11.47
N LYS A 180 -25.57 27.58 -10.78
CA LYS A 180 -26.93 27.52 -11.34
C LYS A 180 -27.48 28.91 -11.68
N PRO A 181 -28.40 29.02 -12.65
CA PRO A 181 -29.00 27.93 -13.43
C PRO A 181 -28.16 27.47 -14.64
N LEU A 182 -27.13 28.21 -15.03
CA LEU A 182 -26.41 28.04 -16.29
C LEU A 182 -25.48 26.81 -16.37
N ASN A 183 -25.31 26.06 -15.28
CA ASN A 183 -24.38 24.92 -15.18
C ASN A 183 -22.93 25.30 -15.53
N ILE A 184 -22.50 26.49 -15.13
CA ILE A 184 -21.12 26.93 -15.35
C ILE A 184 -20.21 26.17 -14.39
N GLU A 185 -19.24 25.44 -14.92
CA GLU A 185 -18.19 24.79 -14.13
C GLU A 185 -17.32 25.86 -13.48
N VAL A 186 -17.27 25.80 -12.15
CA VAL A 186 -16.55 26.76 -11.31
C VAL A 186 -15.28 26.15 -10.77
N SER A 187 -15.31 24.87 -10.49
CA SER A 187 -14.14 24.09 -10.17
C SER A 187 -14.39 22.64 -10.57
N LYS A 188 -13.30 21.98 -10.93
CA LYS A 188 -13.23 20.53 -11.08
C LYS A 188 -11.96 20.05 -10.39
N THR A 189 -12.04 18.92 -9.73
CA THR A 189 -10.90 18.23 -9.16
C THR A 189 -11.10 16.74 -9.36
N GLU A 190 -10.12 16.11 -9.97
CA GLU A 190 -10.02 14.66 -10.07
C GLU A 190 -9.13 14.17 -8.92
N ILE A 191 -9.64 13.22 -8.15
CA ILE A 191 -8.97 12.59 -7.02
C ILE A 191 -8.85 11.12 -7.35
N ILE A 192 -7.62 10.66 -7.55
CA ILE A 192 -7.30 9.24 -7.68
C ILE A 192 -6.76 8.76 -6.35
N ILE A 193 -7.41 7.74 -5.79
CA ILE A 193 -6.99 7.08 -4.55
C ILE A 193 -6.81 5.61 -4.84
N ASP A 194 -5.57 5.15 -4.75
CA ASP A 194 -5.26 3.73 -4.81
C ASP A 194 -4.96 3.21 -3.40
N ILE A 195 -5.75 2.25 -2.95
CA ILE A 195 -5.69 1.70 -1.59
C ILE A 195 -5.34 0.23 -1.68
N GLU A 196 -4.18 -0.15 -1.16
CA GLU A 196 -3.79 -1.55 -1.09
C GLU A 196 -3.66 -1.95 0.37
N ARG A 197 -4.33 -3.05 0.73
CA ARG A 197 -4.05 -3.73 2.00
C ARG A 197 -2.84 -4.63 1.78
N LEU A 198 -1.71 -4.21 2.33
CA LEU A 198 -0.45 -4.89 2.08
C LEU A 198 -0.27 -6.04 3.06
N GLY A 199 -0.25 -7.26 2.52
CA GLY A 199 0.28 -8.41 3.23
C GLY A 199 1.81 -8.36 3.23
N ALA A 200 2.43 -7.69 4.20
CA ALA A 200 3.88 -7.61 4.29
C ALA A 200 4.50 -8.79 5.06
N LEU A 201 5.73 -9.14 4.69
CA LEU A 201 6.61 -9.95 5.53
C LEU A 201 7.47 -9.02 6.39
N ARG A 202 7.51 -9.28 7.70
CA ARG A 202 8.43 -8.66 8.65
C ARG A 202 9.39 -9.71 9.20
N LEU A 203 10.67 -9.37 9.18
CA LEU A 203 11.79 -10.18 9.66
C LEU A 203 12.62 -9.32 10.62
N LYS A 204 13.19 -9.92 11.66
CA LYS A 204 14.14 -9.24 12.54
C LYS A 204 15.46 -10.01 12.60
N ILE A 205 16.58 -9.29 12.48
CA ILE A 205 17.91 -9.90 12.53
C ILE A 205 18.10 -10.63 13.85
N GLY A 206 18.56 -11.88 13.77
CA GLY A 206 18.79 -12.74 14.94
C GLY A 206 17.55 -13.41 15.52
N GLU A 207 16.34 -13.07 15.05
CA GLU A 207 15.09 -13.72 15.49
C GLU A 207 14.59 -14.72 14.44
N ARG A 208 14.03 -15.83 14.92
CA ARG A 208 13.38 -16.84 14.05
C ARG A 208 11.94 -16.50 13.72
N ASP A 209 11.33 -15.66 14.54
CA ASP A 209 9.95 -15.26 14.37
C ASP A 209 9.83 -14.24 13.25
N ILE A 210 8.76 -14.40 12.48
CA ILE A 210 8.44 -13.57 11.33
C ILE A 210 6.95 -13.29 11.33
N TRP A 211 6.54 -12.21 10.68
CA TRP A 211 5.14 -11.84 10.58
C TRP A 211 4.75 -11.72 9.13
N LYS A 212 3.67 -12.39 8.73
CA LYS A 212 3.07 -12.32 7.40
C LYS A 212 1.68 -11.73 7.53
N GLY A 213 1.50 -10.49 7.08
CA GLY A 213 0.23 -9.77 7.24
C GLY A 213 -0.24 -9.72 8.71
N GLY A 214 0.71 -9.62 9.65
CA GLY A 214 0.48 -9.65 11.09
C GLY A 214 0.44 -11.04 11.74
N GLU A 215 0.35 -12.12 10.97
CA GLU A 215 0.35 -13.49 11.51
C GLU A 215 1.78 -13.94 11.79
N LYS A 216 2.01 -14.43 13.00
CA LYS A 216 3.33 -14.88 13.42
C LYS A 216 3.60 -16.31 12.95
N THR A 217 4.71 -16.49 12.25
CA THR A 217 5.27 -17.80 11.87
C THR A 217 6.72 -17.87 12.35
N THR A 218 7.28 -19.07 12.51
CA THR A 218 8.66 -19.25 12.93
C THR A 218 9.46 -19.93 11.82
N MET A 219 10.61 -19.36 11.48
CA MET A 219 11.61 -19.94 10.59
C MET A 219 12.47 -20.96 11.33
N ASP A 220 12.99 -21.93 10.59
CA ASP A 220 13.97 -22.88 11.12
C ASP A 220 15.26 -22.20 11.61
N THR A 221 15.63 -21.07 11.01
CA THR A 221 16.82 -20.30 11.36
C THR A 221 16.61 -18.80 11.13
N SER A 222 17.27 -17.99 11.95
CA SER A 222 17.15 -16.53 11.94
C SER A 222 17.87 -15.91 10.74
N PRO A 223 17.41 -14.75 10.25
CA PRO A 223 18.15 -13.96 9.29
C PRO A 223 19.35 -13.31 9.97
N PHE A 224 20.40 -13.06 9.21
CA PHE A 224 21.61 -12.42 9.71
C PHE A 224 22.27 -11.56 8.64
N ILE A 225 23.22 -10.71 9.06
CA ILE A 225 23.95 -9.82 8.18
C ILE A 225 25.35 -10.36 7.94
N ILE A 226 25.76 -10.46 6.67
CA ILE A 226 27.15 -10.67 6.25
C ILE A 226 27.52 -9.52 5.32
N SER A 227 28.63 -8.83 5.60
CA SER A 227 29.17 -7.75 4.77
C SER A 227 28.12 -6.68 4.39
N GLY A 228 27.26 -6.31 5.35
CA GLY A 228 26.22 -5.30 5.16
C GLY A 228 25.02 -5.77 4.31
N ARG A 229 24.90 -7.07 4.01
CA ARG A 229 23.75 -7.67 3.32
C ARG A 229 23.02 -8.65 4.22
N THR A 230 21.69 -8.61 4.18
CA THR A 230 20.84 -9.54 4.92
C THR A 230 20.72 -10.85 4.15
N PHE A 231 21.01 -11.95 4.83
CA PHE A 231 20.85 -13.31 4.32
C PHE A 231 19.69 -14.01 5.02
N VAL A 232 18.93 -14.76 4.23
CA VAL A 232 17.72 -15.48 4.65
C VAL A 232 17.71 -16.90 4.09
N PRO A 233 17.05 -17.86 4.77
CA PRO A 233 16.71 -19.14 4.17
C PRO A 233 15.74 -18.93 3.01
N ILE A 234 16.19 -19.27 1.80
CA ILE A 234 15.44 -18.92 0.57
C ILE A 234 14.03 -19.50 0.55
N ARG A 235 13.88 -20.77 0.95
CA ARG A 235 12.59 -21.48 0.94
C ARG A 235 11.53 -20.71 1.70
N PHE A 236 11.90 -20.24 2.89
CA PHE A 236 10.96 -19.58 3.77
C PHE A 236 10.44 -18.27 3.19
N VAL A 237 11.34 -17.42 2.68
CA VAL A 237 10.94 -16.12 2.10
C VAL A 237 10.11 -16.33 0.83
N SER A 238 10.55 -17.22 -0.06
CA SER A 238 9.81 -17.49 -1.30
C SER A 238 8.42 -18.08 -1.05
N GLU A 239 8.31 -19.10 -0.19
CA GLU A 239 7.01 -19.73 0.13
C GLU A 239 6.08 -18.78 0.89
N SER A 240 6.65 -17.96 1.79
CA SER A 240 5.87 -16.92 2.50
C SER A 240 5.27 -15.90 1.52
N LEU A 241 5.93 -15.67 0.38
CA LEU A 241 5.44 -14.83 -0.72
C LEU A 241 4.58 -15.59 -1.75
N GLY A 242 4.28 -16.87 -1.52
CA GLY A 242 3.49 -17.71 -2.44
C GLY A 242 4.29 -18.31 -3.60
N GLY A 243 5.61 -18.22 -3.56
CA GLY A 243 6.52 -18.76 -4.56
C GLY A 243 6.88 -20.23 -4.32
N THR A 244 7.39 -20.87 -5.36
CA THR A 244 7.93 -22.24 -5.32
C THR A 244 9.45 -22.21 -5.35
N VAL A 245 10.09 -23.08 -4.57
CA VAL A 245 11.55 -23.24 -4.57
C VAL A 245 11.94 -24.66 -4.96
N LEU A 246 12.79 -24.77 -5.97
CA LEU A 246 13.37 -26.03 -6.44
C LEU A 246 14.88 -26.05 -6.14
N TRP A 247 15.39 -27.23 -5.80
CA TRP A 247 16.80 -27.46 -5.55
C TRP A 247 17.34 -28.52 -6.51
N ASP A 248 18.42 -28.18 -7.21
CA ASP A 248 19.22 -29.13 -7.98
C ASP A 248 20.54 -29.38 -7.26
N GLY A 249 20.67 -30.58 -6.69
CA GLY A 249 21.87 -30.98 -5.97
C GLY A 249 23.09 -31.24 -6.86
N LYS A 250 22.91 -31.58 -8.14
CA LYS A 250 24.01 -31.82 -9.08
C LYS A 250 24.64 -30.50 -9.51
N GLU A 251 23.80 -29.53 -9.85
CA GLU A 251 24.26 -28.19 -10.24
C GLU A 251 24.55 -27.28 -9.04
N ARG A 252 24.17 -27.70 -7.83
CA ARG A 252 24.15 -26.84 -6.62
C ARG A 252 23.42 -25.54 -6.89
N LYS A 253 22.21 -25.66 -7.43
CA LYS A 253 21.39 -24.55 -7.93
C LYS A 253 20.06 -24.48 -7.19
N VAL A 254 19.67 -23.29 -6.77
CA VAL A 254 18.32 -23.00 -6.31
C VAL A 254 17.56 -22.25 -7.41
N THR A 255 16.32 -22.67 -7.66
CA THR A 255 15.40 -22.01 -8.59
C THR A 255 14.16 -21.54 -7.83
N ILE A 256 13.80 -20.27 -7.99
CA ILE A 256 12.65 -19.64 -7.35
C ILE A 256 11.67 -19.23 -8.44
N ILE A 257 10.39 -19.55 -8.26
CA ILE A 257 9.33 -19.24 -9.22
C ILE A 257 8.19 -18.55 -8.48
N LEU A 258 7.80 -17.35 -8.89
CA LEU A 258 6.65 -16.62 -8.36
C LEU A 258 6.06 -15.72 -9.45
N ASN A 259 4.75 -15.76 -9.66
CA ASN A 259 4.00 -14.89 -10.59
C ASN A 259 4.66 -14.77 -11.98
N GLY A 260 5.09 -15.90 -12.55
CA GLY A 260 5.75 -15.96 -13.87
C GLY A 260 7.22 -15.51 -13.89
N LYS A 261 7.76 -15.01 -12.77
CA LYS A 261 9.19 -14.71 -12.63
C LYS A 261 9.96 -15.94 -12.20
N ARG A 262 11.15 -16.12 -12.76
CA ARG A 262 12.08 -17.21 -12.47
C ARG A 262 13.45 -16.66 -12.10
N ILE A 263 13.96 -17.05 -10.94
CA ILE A 263 15.31 -16.71 -10.49
C ILE A 263 16.09 -17.99 -10.29
N GLU A 264 17.30 -18.08 -10.84
CA GLU A 264 18.20 -19.21 -10.68
C GLU A 264 19.52 -18.73 -10.10
N MET A 265 19.95 -19.35 -9.00
CA MET A 265 21.18 -18.96 -8.30
C MET A 265 22.00 -20.21 -7.98
N TRP A 266 23.31 -20.11 -8.12
CA TRP A 266 24.25 -21.21 -7.85
C TRP A 266 25.04 -20.94 -6.58
N ILE A 267 25.27 -21.98 -5.78
CA ILE A 267 26.07 -21.87 -4.56
C ILE A 267 27.49 -21.40 -4.89
N GLY A 268 27.96 -20.35 -4.21
CA GLY A 268 29.28 -19.76 -4.38
C GLY A 268 29.46 -18.96 -5.68
N LYS A 269 28.38 -18.67 -6.41
CA LYS A 269 28.42 -17.77 -7.58
C LYS A 269 27.84 -16.41 -7.23
N ASN A 270 28.43 -15.36 -7.78
CA ASN A 270 28.07 -13.95 -7.55
C ASN A 270 27.10 -13.40 -8.62
N TYR A 271 26.57 -14.28 -9.46
CA TYR A 271 25.56 -13.97 -10.46
C TYR A 271 24.38 -14.92 -10.32
N ALA A 272 23.25 -14.49 -10.86
CA ALA A 272 22.01 -15.25 -10.94
C ALA A 272 21.39 -15.06 -12.33
N TYR A 273 20.50 -15.95 -12.73
CA TYR A 273 19.67 -15.75 -13.91
C TYR A 273 18.29 -15.32 -13.49
N VAL A 274 17.83 -14.16 -13.99
CA VAL A 274 16.48 -13.64 -13.79
C VAL A 274 15.78 -13.67 -15.14
N ASN A 275 14.75 -14.52 -15.25
CA ASN A 275 14.03 -14.80 -16.50
C ASN A 275 14.98 -15.15 -17.66
N GLY A 276 16.02 -15.94 -17.37
CA GLY A 276 17.03 -16.38 -18.34
C GLY A 276 18.17 -15.38 -18.61
N ASN A 277 18.08 -14.14 -18.10
CA ASN A 277 19.14 -13.15 -18.27
C ASN A 277 20.12 -13.20 -17.09
N SER A 278 21.43 -13.21 -17.39
CA SER A 278 22.47 -13.16 -16.37
C SER A 278 22.55 -11.78 -15.73
N VAL A 279 22.43 -11.73 -14.41
CA VAL A 279 22.54 -10.50 -13.61
C VAL A 279 23.51 -10.71 -12.44
N PRO A 280 24.32 -9.71 -12.08
CA PRO A 280 25.10 -9.75 -10.84
C PRO A 280 24.15 -9.77 -9.63
N ILE A 281 24.45 -10.57 -8.62
CA ILE A 281 23.68 -10.63 -7.37
C ILE A 281 23.85 -9.33 -6.57
N ASP A 282 25.06 -8.82 -6.54
CA ASP A 282 25.41 -7.54 -5.95
C ASP A 282 26.47 -6.88 -6.85
N PRO A 283 26.12 -5.82 -7.60
CA PRO A 283 27.06 -5.11 -8.46
C PRO A 283 28.24 -4.50 -7.69
N ASP A 284 28.05 -4.18 -6.42
CA ASP A 284 29.02 -3.44 -5.59
C ASP A 284 29.93 -4.40 -4.80
N ASN A 285 29.53 -5.66 -4.62
CA ASN A 285 30.27 -6.63 -3.83
C ASN A 285 30.18 -8.06 -4.40
N GLN A 286 31.23 -8.47 -5.10
CA GLN A 286 31.32 -9.79 -5.74
C GLN A 286 31.47 -10.97 -4.76
N ASP A 287 31.74 -10.73 -3.47
CA ASP A 287 31.82 -11.79 -2.46
C ASP A 287 30.44 -12.23 -1.97
N ILE A 288 29.40 -11.46 -2.31
CA ILE A 288 28.02 -11.78 -1.99
C ILE A 288 27.53 -12.92 -2.88
N THR A 289 27.51 -14.13 -2.32
CA THR A 289 27.12 -15.35 -3.02
C THR A 289 26.13 -16.18 -2.19
N PRO A 290 25.26 -16.99 -2.82
CA PRO A 290 24.46 -17.97 -2.10
C PRO A 290 25.36 -19.02 -1.45
N PHE A 291 25.00 -19.48 -0.26
CA PHE A 291 25.75 -20.52 0.42
C PHE A 291 24.83 -21.48 1.17
N ILE A 292 25.37 -22.62 1.57
CA ILE A 292 24.67 -23.59 2.40
C ILE A 292 25.25 -23.50 3.81
N LYS A 293 24.36 -23.38 4.80
CA LYS A 293 24.70 -23.45 6.22
C LYS A 293 23.57 -24.20 6.93
N ASP A 294 23.91 -25.15 7.80
CA ASP A 294 22.95 -25.94 8.58
C ASP A 294 21.85 -26.57 7.70
N ASP A 295 22.23 -27.15 6.56
CA ASP A 295 21.33 -27.74 5.54
C ASP A 295 20.26 -26.77 5.01
N ARG A 296 20.55 -25.48 5.01
CA ARG A 296 19.71 -24.44 4.42
C ARG A 296 20.50 -23.61 3.42
N THR A 297 19.87 -23.33 2.28
CA THR A 297 20.40 -22.39 1.29
C THR A 297 20.08 -20.97 1.72
N PHE A 298 21.12 -20.19 1.98
CA PHE A 298 21.05 -18.78 2.27
C PHE A 298 21.30 -17.96 1.03
N VAL A 299 20.51 -16.90 0.86
CA VAL A 299 20.57 -15.99 -0.27
C VAL A 299 20.48 -14.54 0.21
N PRO A 300 21.02 -13.57 -0.55
CA PRO A 300 20.82 -12.16 -0.28
C PRO A 300 19.35 -11.78 -0.45
N LEU A 301 18.72 -11.38 0.65
CA LEU A 301 17.28 -11.15 0.72
C LEU A 301 16.80 -10.09 -0.28
N ARG A 302 17.52 -8.97 -0.37
CA ARG A 302 17.15 -7.83 -1.22
C ARG A 302 17.15 -8.22 -2.70
N PHE A 303 18.24 -8.83 -3.18
CA PHE A 303 18.35 -9.28 -4.57
C PHE A 303 17.19 -10.17 -4.98
N VAL A 304 16.87 -11.18 -4.17
CA VAL A 304 15.77 -12.12 -4.46
C VAL A 304 14.42 -11.38 -4.45
N SER A 305 14.14 -10.63 -3.39
CA SER A 305 12.84 -9.97 -3.22
C SER A 305 12.57 -8.94 -4.33
N GLU A 306 13.55 -8.10 -4.65
CA GLU A 306 13.43 -7.07 -5.70
C GLU A 306 13.36 -7.69 -7.10
N SER A 307 14.11 -8.77 -7.34
CA SER A 307 13.98 -9.54 -8.59
C SER A 307 12.58 -10.14 -8.76
N LEU A 308 11.92 -10.51 -7.65
CA LEU A 308 10.52 -10.94 -7.64
C LEU A 308 9.52 -9.78 -7.77
N GLY A 309 9.96 -8.52 -7.75
CA GLY A 309 9.12 -7.32 -7.85
C GLY A 309 8.65 -6.77 -6.51
N MET A 310 9.15 -7.31 -5.41
CA MET A 310 8.83 -6.83 -4.08
C MET A 310 9.73 -5.64 -3.71
N LYS A 311 9.24 -4.77 -2.83
CA LYS A 311 10.07 -3.74 -2.18
C LYS A 311 10.61 -4.26 -0.86
N VAL A 312 11.86 -3.89 -0.54
CA VAL A 312 12.55 -4.25 0.72
C VAL A 312 13.00 -3.02 1.47
N ILE A 313 12.58 -2.91 2.73
CA ILE A 313 12.85 -1.76 3.58
C ILE A 313 13.55 -2.21 4.85
N TRP A 314 14.60 -1.49 5.21
CA TRP A 314 15.40 -1.73 6.40
C TRP A 314 15.11 -0.67 7.46
N ILE A 315 14.73 -1.08 8.66
CA ILE A 315 14.52 -0.20 9.80
C ILE A 315 15.66 -0.40 10.80
N GLY A 316 16.70 0.42 10.68
CA GLY A 316 17.97 0.24 11.39
C GLY A 316 17.86 0.22 12.91
N ASN A 317 17.03 1.11 13.49
CA ASN A 317 16.86 1.20 14.96
C ASN A 317 16.27 -0.08 15.58
N PHE A 318 15.52 -0.85 14.81
CA PHE A 318 14.89 -2.10 15.27
C PHE A 318 15.54 -3.35 14.69
N GLN A 319 16.47 -3.17 13.74
CA GLN A 319 17.07 -4.24 12.94
C GLN A 319 16.02 -5.09 12.21
N GLU A 320 15.00 -4.43 11.67
CA GLU A 320 13.86 -5.07 11.02
C GLU A 320 13.89 -4.90 9.51
N ILE A 321 13.46 -5.93 8.80
CA ILE A 321 13.23 -5.92 7.37
C ILE A 321 11.74 -6.06 7.10
N PHE A 322 11.21 -5.16 6.27
CA PHE A 322 9.86 -5.27 5.70
C PHE A 322 9.95 -5.58 4.21
N ILE A 323 9.15 -6.55 3.76
CA ILE A 323 9.02 -6.94 2.36
C ILE A 323 7.54 -6.85 1.98
N PHE A 324 7.21 -6.14 0.91
CA PHE A 324 5.82 -6.01 0.45
C PHE A 324 5.75 -5.88 -1.07
N ASN A 325 4.59 -6.23 -1.62
CA ASN A 325 4.32 -6.07 -3.04
C ASN A 325 3.86 -4.62 -3.28
N PRO A 326 4.54 -3.82 -4.12
CA PRO A 326 4.16 -2.43 -4.37
C PRO A 326 3.12 -2.28 -5.50
N SER A 327 2.41 -3.33 -5.88
CA SER A 327 1.57 -3.42 -7.09
C SER A 327 0.31 -4.23 -6.89
#